data_AF-A0A8S9NDL0-F1
#
_entry.id   AF-A0A8S9NDL0-F1
#
_cell.length_a   1.000
_cell.length_b   1.000
_cell.length_c   1.000
_cell.angle_alpha   90.00
_cell.angle_beta   90.00
_cell.angle_gamma   90.00
#
_symmetry.space_group_name_H-M   'P 1'
#
loop_
_entity.id
_entity.type
_entity.pdbx_description
1 polymer ?
#
loop_
_entity_poly.entity_id
_entity_poly.type
_entity_poly.pdbx_seq_one_letter_code
_entity_poly.pdbx_strand_id
1 'polypeptide(L)' 'MNVDLYLLSQAAFPTGGLYFNNQTWAEETEGKHVIIHNNYIIGYDNKMKRFHDFGLWLVYDHAYESPLGKLE' A
#
# COMPACT_ATOMS: atom_id res chain seq x y z
N MET A 1 -12.74 4.42 21.43
CA MET A 1 -13.07 3.49 20.33
C MET A 1 -12.00 2.42 20.32
N ASN A 2 -12.39 1.15 20.39
CA ASN A 2 -11.45 0.04 20.22
C ASN A 2 -11.36 -0.23 18.72
N VAL A 3 -10.15 -0.23 18.17
CA VAL A 3 -9.91 -0.48 16.74
C VAL A 3 -9.23 -1.83 16.64
N ASP A 4 -9.87 -2.79 15.98
CA ASP A 4 -9.28 -4.10 15.76
C ASP A 4 -8.30 -4.04 14.59
N LEU A 5 -7.04 -4.39 14.87
CA LEU A 5 -5.98 -4.47 13.87
C LEU A 5 -5.79 -5.92 13.43
N TYR A 6 -5.99 -6.17 12.14
CA TYR A 6 -5.72 -7.48 11.53
C TYR A 6 -4.55 -7.39 10.58
N LEU A 7 -3.52 -8.21 10.81
CA LEU A 7 -2.41 -8.35 9.87
C LEU A 7 -2.77 -9.39 8.82
N LEU A 8 -2.81 -8.96 7.56
CA LEU A 8 -3.09 -9.84 6.43
C LEU A 8 -1.83 -10.60 6.00
N SER A 9 -2.00 -11.86 5.60
CA SER A 9 -0.90 -12.71 5.12
C SER A 9 -0.29 -12.14 3.83
N GLN A 10 1.02 -11.99 3.79
CA GLN A 10 1.74 -11.56 2.58
C GLN A 10 1.59 -12.53 1.41
N ALA A 11 1.38 -13.83 1.66
CA ALA A 11 1.15 -14.80 0.59
C ALA A 11 -0.22 -14.60 -0.09
N ALA A 12 -1.23 -14.16 0.66
CA ALA A 12 -2.56 -13.88 0.14
C ALA A 12 -2.72 -12.43 -0.34
N PHE A 13 -2.03 -11.50 0.31
CA PHE A 13 -2.14 -10.06 0.10
C PHE A 13 -0.76 -9.41 -0.09
N PRO A 14 0.01 -9.81 -1.13
CA PRO A 14 1.33 -9.26 -1.35
C PRO A 14 1.26 -7.79 -1.77
N THR A 15 2.33 -7.06 -1.44
CA THR A 15 2.55 -5.75 -2.08
C THR A 15 2.88 -5.94 -3.57
N GLY A 16 2.50 -4.96 -4.41
CA GLY A 16 2.85 -5.00 -5.82
C GLY A 16 4.36 -5.08 -6.07
N GLY A 17 5.17 -4.37 -5.29
CA GLY A 17 6.64 -4.45 -5.42
C GLY A 17 7.19 -5.85 -5.17
N LEU A 18 6.69 -6.55 -4.14
CA LEU A 18 7.07 -7.93 -3.87
C LEU A 18 6.64 -8.86 -5.01
N TYR A 19 5.41 -8.74 -5.48
CA TYR A 19 4.88 -9.60 -6.55
C TYR A 19 5.58 -9.36 -7.90
N PHE A 20 5.77 -8.10 -8.31
CA PHE A 20 6.28 -7.76 -9.64
C PHE A 20 7.82 -7.78 -9.75
N ASN A 21 8.55 -7.57 -8.65
CA ASN A 21 10.03 -7.51 -8.69
C ASN A 21 10.72 -8.77 -8.16
N ASN A 22 10.02 -9.63 -7.42
CA ASN A 22 10.59 -10.86 -6.88
C ASN A 22 9.92 -12.08 -7.53
N GLN A 23 10.46 -12.47 -8.69
CA GLN A 23 9.93 -13.56 -9.50
C GLN A 23 9.93 -14.91 -8.75
N THR A 24 11.05 -15.26 -8.09
CA THR A 24 11.14 -16.51 -7.32
C THR A 24 10.06 -16.60 -6.26
N TRP A 25 9.85 -15.52 -5.49
CA TRP A 25 8.80 -15.48 -4.48
C TRP A 25 7.41 -15.62 -5.10
N ALA A 26 7.15 -14.95 -6.23
CA ALA A 26 5.87 -15.01 -6.93
C ALA A 26 5.56 -16.43 -7.42
N GLU A 27 6.54 -17.15 -7.95
CA GLU A 27 6.43 -18.55 -8.37
C GLU A 27 6.19 -19.49 -7.17
N GLU A 28 6.95 -19.34 -6.08
CA GLU A 28 6.79 -20.17 -4.87
C GLU A 28 5.44 -20.00 -4.15
N THR A 29 4.77 -18.88 -4.40
CA THR A 29 3.49 -18.52 -3.78
C THR A 29 2.32 -18.53 -4.77
N GLU A 30 2.55 -19.01 -5.99
CA GLU A 30 1.52 -19.11 -7.02
C GLU A 30 0.28 -19.87 -6.52
N GLY A 31 -0.90 -19.33 -6.85
CA GLY A 31 -2.20 -19.88 -6.41
C GLY A 31 -2.61 -19.53 -4.98
N LYS A 32 -1.75 -18.87 -4.19
CA LYS A 32 -2.10 -18.39 -2.83
C LYS A 32 -2.58 -16.94 -2.82
N HIS A 33 -2.28 -16.18 -3.88
CA HIS A 33 -2.60 -14.76 -3.97
C HIS A 33 -4.10 -14.54 -4.13
N VAL A 34 -4.68 -13.71 -3.27
CA VAL A 34 -6.10 -13.30 -3.32
C VAL A 34 -6.22 -11.92 -3.95
N ILE A 35 -5.44 -10.94 -3.47
CA ILE A 35 -5.37 -9.57 -4.01
C ILE A 35 -3.92 -9.08 -3.95
N ILE A 36 -3.42 -8.49 -5.03
CA ILE A 36 -2.11 -7.82 -5.04
C ILE A 36 -2.33 -6.32 -4.80
N HIS A 37 -1.69 -5.75 -3.79
CA HIS A 37 -1.82 -4.34 -3.46
C HIS A 37 -1.12 -3.45 -4.49
N ASN A 38 -1.92 -2.74 -5.27
CA ASN A 38 -1.51 -2.02 -6.46
C ASN A 38 -1.05 -0.57 -6.20
N ASN A 39 -0.04 -0.40 -5.35
CA ASN A 39 0.73 0.85 -5.29
C ASN A 39 1.97 0.81 -6.19
N TYR A 40 2.12 -0.21 -7.04
CA TYR A 40 3.32 -0.49 -7.82
C TYR A 40 3.02 -0.80 -9.29
N ILE A 41 1.95 -0.25 -9.88
CA ILE A 41 1.80 -0.28 -11.34
C ILE A 41 2.78 0.72 -11.97
N ILE A 42 3.28 0.38 -13.17
CA ILE A 42 4.00 1.29 -14.06
C ILE A 42 3.35 2.68 -14.03
N GLY A 43 4.14 3.70 -13.67
CA GLY A 43 3.61 5.04 -13.42
C GLY A 43 3.32 5.33 -11.95
N TYR A 44 3.87 4.57 -10.99
CA TYR A 44 3.96 4.97 -9.58
C TYR A 44 4.49 6.41 -9.46
N ASP A 45 5.62 6.71 -10.12
CA ASP A 45 6.20 8.07 -10.11
C ASP A 45 5.23 9.11 -10.70
N ASN A 46 4.54 8.77 -11.78
CA ASN A 46 3.53 9.64 -12.39
C ASN A 46 2.28 9.81 -11.50
N LYS A 47 1.90 8.79 -10.73
CA LYS A 47 0.83 8.84 -9.74
C LYS A 47 1.24 9.74 -8.58
N MET A 48 2.42 9.49 -8.00
CA MET A 48 3.01 10.33 -6.95
C MET A 48 3.07 11.79 -7.41
N LYS A 49 3.64 12.05 -8.59
CA LYS A 49 3.74 13.38 -9.17
C LYS A 49 2.38 14.05 -9.29
N ARG A 50 1.35 13.37 -9.82
CA ARG A 50 -0.01 13.93 -9.89
C ARG A 50 -0.57 14.30 -8.51
N PHE A 51 -0.38 13.44 -7.51
CA PHE A 51 -0.87 13.74 -6.15
C PHE A 51 -0.17 14.96 -5.57
N HIS A 52 1.14 15.12 -5.80
CA HIS A 52 1.87 16.33 -5.42
C HIS A 52 1.39 17.56 -6.21
N ASP A 53 1.29 17.46 -7.54
CA ASP A 53 0.89 18.55 -8.42
C ASP A 53 -0.52 19.09 -8.08
N PHE A 54 -1.43 18.22 -7.66
CA PHE A 54 -2.79 18.59 -7.26
C PHE A 54 -2.95 18.87 -5.75
N GLY A 55 -1.87 18.83 -4.97
CA GLY A 55 -1.96 19.02 -3.51
C GLY A 55 -2.76 17.95 -2.78
N LEU A 56 -2.96 16.78 -3.39
CA LEU A 56 -3.73 15.64 -2.83
C LEU A 56 -2.86 14.68 -2.01
N TRP A 57 -1.55 14.92 -1.96
CA TRP A 57 -0.61 14.04 -1.29
C TRP A 57 -0.76 14.06 0.24
N LEU A 58 -1.06 15.23 0.82
CA LEU A 58 -1.21 15.42 2.25
C LEU A 58 -2.45 16.26 2.52
N VAL A 59 -3.38 15.74 3.32
CA VAL A 59 -4.51 16.50 3.84
C VAL A 59 -4.16 16.90 5.28
N TYR A 60 -3.67 18.14 5.45
CA TYR A 60 -3.27 18.64 6.76
C TYR A 60 -4.47 18.92 7.67
N ASP A 61 -5.60 19.32 7.10
CA ASP A 61 -6.79 19.78 7.85
C ASP A 61 -7.37 18.70 8.77
N HIS A 62 -7.17 17.43 8.44
CA HIS A 62 -7.66 16.27 9.21
C HIS A 62 -6.51 15.40 9.75
N ALA A 63 -5.27 15.90 9.76
CA ALA A 63 -4.12 15.11 10.20
C ALA A 63 -4.29 14.55 11.63
N TYR A 64 -4.93 15.31 12.52
CA TYR A 64 -5.21 14.91 13.90
C TYR A 64 -6.30 13.84 14.07
N GLU A 65 -7.11 13.63 13.03
CA GLU A 65 -8.13 12.57 12.99
C GLU A 65 -7.53 11.23 12.56
N SER A 66 -6.37 11.25 11.91
CA SER A 66 -5.65 10.04 11.50
C SER A 66 -5.10 9.30 12.73
N PRO A 67 -5.27 7.96 12.81
CA PRO A 67 -4.56 7.14 13.79
C PRO A 67 -3.05 7.26 13.69
N LEU A 68 -2.52 7.61 12.51
CA LEU A 68 -1.08 7.81 12.25
C LEU A 68 -0.60 9.23 12.56
N GLY A 69 -1.49 10.21 12.67
CA GLY A 69 -1.15 11.61 13.00
C GLY A 69 -0.93 11.87 14.48
N LYS A 70 -1.03 10.82 15.32
CA LYS A 70 -0.81 10.84 16.77
C LYS A 70 0.55 10.29 17.20
N LEU A 71 1.42 9.94 16.24
CA LEU A 71 2.76 9.46 16.54
C LEU A 71 3.65 10.67 16.85
N GLU A 72 4.04 10.81 18.12
CA GLU A 72 5.09 11.73 18.60
C GLU A 72 6.48 11.35 18.07
#